data_AF-A0AAV8WZ41-F1
#
_entry.id   AF-A0AAV8WZ41-F1
#
_cell.length_a   1.000
_cell.length_b   1.000
_cell.length_c   1.000
_cell.angle_alpha   90.00
_cell.angle_beta   90.00
_cell.angle_gamma   90.00
#
_symmetry.space_group_name_H-M   'P 1'
#
loop_
_entity.id
_entity.type
_entity.pdbx_description
1 polymer ?
#
loop_
_entity_poly.entity_id
_entity_poly.type
_entity_poly.pdbx_seq_one_letter_code
_entity_poly.pdbx_strand_id
1 'polypeptide(L)'
;MFKLLQEQKYWATIREKLFDIVKDIIMITIYVTLLYLVILKDKDPMTVVSKTEIQELFGGIHSRSIHVKDIRTRNGFQEYLNSTLIFSMQSLQWYGTYISRNPGMTIDNANKYVGVARLRQHRIRGNSCSIPIIMRTEECNPEYSSSPEYEDFSETWMNDSFSDKFARLDHIWDYTKVLQAGTLAYEAIYTLYITVITICYSEARTFYSKHEEYNVVDYIKEQYSYYLELAKIKWLNIRMRGGDNDVFSHKHVYPKEDEHRYAKCLTLPSNRMSGMCFVGRCIVRNMIKGRRRGKAEITDIDDNLIKKTIVNLFRRDSEEKDMFYMTNNEGSKINLVDDATLLKMEEVTKILLESDAEKRSKEGQKTLYKKLIAGHEQKINAMMDNLNVILNILSDINIDVDEDE
;
A
#
# COMPACT_ATOMS: atom_id res chain seq x y z
N MET A 1 23.25 -5.20 40.95
CA MET A 1 23.97 -5.96 39.89
C MET A 1 23.03 -6.45 38.77
N PHE A 2 21.93 -7.15 39.09
CA PHE A 2 20.99 -7.69 38.08
C PHE A 2 20.32 -6.63 37.18
N LYS A 3 19.97 -5.47 37.75
CA LYS A 3 19.35 -4.34 37.03
C LYS A 3 20.28 -3.71 35.98
N LEU A 4 21.57 -3.56 36.33
CA LEU A 4 22.61 -3.09 35.41
C LEU A 4 22.85 -4.07 34.25
N LEU A 5 22.75 -5.37 34.51
CA LEU A 5 22.85 -6.42 33.48
C LEU A 5 21.66 -6.40 32.50
N GLN A 6 20.45 -6.12 32.98
CA GLN A 6 19.28 -5.95 32.11
C GLN A 6 19.37 -4.71 31.24
N GLU A 7 19.84 -3.59 31.80
CA GLU A 7 20.06 -2.37 31.03
C GLU A 7 21.13 -2.57 29.95
N GLN A 8 22.24 -3.23 30.26
CA GLN A 8 23.27 -3.54 29.25
C GLN A 8 22.75 -4.44 28.12
N LYS A 9 21.94 -5.46 28.44
CA LYS A 9 21.30 -6.31 27.41
C LYS A 9 20.32 -5.52 26.55
N TYR A 10 19.53 -4.64 27.15
CA TYR A 10 18.60 -3.78 26.43
C TYR A 10 19.33 -2.85 25.45
N TRP A 11 20.39 -2.18 25.90
CA TRP A 11 21.22 -1.33 25.04
C TRP A 11 21.92 -2.12 23.91
N ALA A 12 22.34 -3.36 24.17
CA ALA A 12 22.87 -4.23 23.13
C ALA A 12 21.83 -4.56 22.05
N THR A 13 20.60 -4.91 22.43
CA THR A 13 19.52 -5.20 21.46
C THR A 13 19.10 -3.97 20.65
N ILE A 14 19.12 -2.77 21.25
CA ILE A 14 18.87 -1.53 20.51
C ILE A 14 19.98 -1.27 19.50
N ARG A 15 21.23 -1.51 19.89
CA ARG A 15 22.38 -1.31 19.02
C ARG A 15 22.34 -2.24 17.82
N GLU A 16 21.97 -3.51 18.01
CA GLU A 16 21.77 -4.47 16.91
C GLU A 16 20.68 -4.01 15.94
N LYS A 17 19.50 -3.62 16.47
CA LYS A 17 18.40 -3.09 15.63
C LYS A 17 18.78 -1.82 14.87
N LEU A 18 19.55 -0.92 15.49
CA LEU A 18 20.06 0.28 14.83
C LEU A 18 21.03 -0.07 13.69
N PHE A 19 21.90 -1.05 13.88
CA PHE A 19 22.80 -1.50 12.83
C PHE A 19 22.05 -2.11 11.65
N ASP A 20 20.99 -2.87 11.89
CA ASP A 20 20.16 -3.42 10.82
C ASP A 20 19.48 -2.31 10.01
N ILE A 21 18.90 -1.30 10.68
CA ILE A 21 18.28 -0.15 9.99
C ILE A 21 19.32 0.64 9.18
N VAL A 22 20.50 0.89 9.74
CA VAL A 22 21.58 1.61 9.05
C VAL A 22 22.05 0.84 7.81
N LYS A 23 22.17 -0.49 7.92
CA LYS A 23 22.53 -1.36 6.80
C LYS A 23 21.49 -1.27 5.68
N ASP A 24 20.20 -1.29 6.01
CA ASP A 24 19.13 -1.17 5.03
C ASP A 24 19.13 0.20 4.35
N ILE A 25 19.35 1.28 5.10
CA ILE A 25 19.48 2.63 4.53
C ILE A 25 20.65 2.71 3.54
N ILE A 26 21.81 2.14 3.90
CA ILE A 26 22.99 2.12 3.02
C ILE A 26 22.68 1.34 1.74
N MET A 27 22.04 0.17 1.85
CA MET A 27 21.65 -0.64 0.69
C MET A 27 20.69 0.11 -0.23
N ILE A 28 19.67 0.79 0.32
CA ILE A 28 18.73 1.62 -0.45
C ILE A 28 19.48 2.78 -1.11
N THR A 29 20.40 3.44 -0.42
CA THR A 29 21.18 4.56 -0.96
C THR A 29 22.05 4.10 -2.14
N ILE A 30 22.72 2.96 -2.03
CA ILE A 30 23.51 2.37 -3.12
C ILE A 30 22.60 2.01 -4.29
N TYR A 31 21.46 1.37 -4.02
CA TYR A 31 20.48 1.02 -5.06
C TYR A 31 19.99 2.25 -5.83
N VAL A 32 19.58 3.29 -5.10
CA VAL A 32 19.08 4.54 -5.70
C VAL A 32 20.17 5.24 -6.50
N THR A 33 21.40 5.29 -6.00
CA THR A 33 22.51 5.90 -6.76
C THR A 33 22.84 5.13 -8.04
N LEU A 34 22.86 3.79 -7.99
CA LEU A 34 23.02 2.96 -9.19
C LEU A 34 21.87 3.18 -10.20
N LEU A 35 20.64 3.26 -9.71
CA LEU A 35 19.47 3.51 -10.55
C LEU A 35 19.55 4.89 -11.22
N TYR A 36 19.96 5.93 -10.48
CA TYR A 36 20.19 7.25 -11.07
C TYR A 36 21.34 7.26 -12.08
N LEU A 37 22.42 6.52 -11.85
CA LEU A 37 23.50 6.39 -12.83
C LEU A 37 23.03 5.72 -14.12
N VAL A 38 22.19 4.68 -14.03
CA VAL A 38 21.58 4.05 -15.21
C VAL A 38 20.69 5.05 -15.94
N ILE A 39 19.84 5.79 -15.23
CA ILE A 39 18.96 6.80 -15.84
C ILE A 39 19.76 7.92 -16.51
N LEU A 40 20.83 8.42 -15.87
CA LEU A 40 21.68 9.47 -16.44
C LEU A 40 22.43 9.00 -17.68
N LYS A 41 22.83 7.72 -17.71
CA LYS A 41 23.47 7.12 -18.89
C LYS A 41 22.48 6.92 -20.04
N ASP A 42 21.25 6.53 -19.73
CA ASP A 42 20.20 6.27 -20.73
C ASP A 42 19.59 7.57 -21.27
N LYS A 43 19.41 8.58 -20.42
CA LYS A 43 18.86 9.89 -20.79
C LYS A 43 19.97 10.87 -21.17
N ASP A 44 20.40 10.81 -22.42
CA ASP A 44 21.28 11.83 -23.00
C ASP A 44 20.47 13.10 -23.36
N PRO A 45 20.83 14.32 -22.87
CA PRO A 45 20.22 15.57 -23.31
C PRO A 45 20.26 15.77 -24.84
N MET A 46 21.24 15.19 -25.52
CA MET A 46 21.33 15.22 -26.99
C MET A 46 20.13 14.55 -27.66
N THR A 47 19.47 13.61 -26.98
CA THR A 47 18.26 12.94 -27.49
C THR A 47 17.10 13.93 -27.60
N VAL A 48 17.02 14.92 -26.71
CA VAL A 48 15.99 15.97 -26.78
C VAL A 48 16.21 16.84 -28.01
N VAL A 49 17.46 17.25 -28.24
CA VAL A 49 17.84 18.06 -29.42
C VAL A 49 17.62 17.26 -30.71
N SER A 50 18.09 16.01 -30.78
CA SER A 50 17.87 15.15 -31.94
C SER A 50 16.38 14.96 -32.25
N LYS A 51 15.54 14.78 -31.23
CA LYS A 51 14.09 14.69 -31.39
C LYS A 51 13.50 15.97 -31.97
N THR A 52 13.88 17.14 -31.46
CA THR A 52 13.36 18.42 -31.98
C THR A 52 13.80 18.65 -33.41
N GLU A 53 15.08 18.41 -33.73
CA GLU A 53 15.60 18.54 -35.10
C GLU A 53 14.85 17.64 -36.08
N ILE A 54 14.62 16.37 -35.73
CA ILE A 54 13.85 15.43 -36.57
C ILE A 54 12.40 15.91 -36.74
N GLN A 55 11.78 16.41 -35.68
CA GLN A 55 10.40 16.94 -35.74
C GLN A 55 10.31 18.19 -36.63
N GLU A 56 11.30 19.08 -36.58
CA GLU A 56 11.35 20.30 -37.39
C GLU A 56 11.68 19.99 -38.85
N LEU A 57 12.54 18.99 -39.09
CA LEU A 57 12.88 18.47 -40.42
C LEU A 57 11.64 17.95 -41.15
N PHE A 58 10.90 17.01 -40.53
CA PHE A 58 9.66 16.48 -41.10
C PHE A 58 8.50 17.46 -41.00
N GLY A 59 8.59 18.43 -40.09
CA GLY A 59 7.68 19.56 -39.93
C GLY A 59 7.81 20.63 -41.02
N GLY A 60 8.78 20.51 -41.94
CA GLY A 60 8.96 21.41 -43.08
C GLY A 60 9.68 22.72 -42.77
N ILE A 61 10.13 22.91 -41.53
CA ILE A 61 10.82 24.15 -41.10
C ILE A 61 12.19 24.25 -41.75
N HIS A 62 12.95 23.16 -41.73
CA HIS A 62 14.31 23.13 -42.30
C HIS A 62 14.32 23.16 -43.83
N SER A 63 13.36 22.49 -44.46
CA SER A 63 13.21 22.49 -45.92
C SER A 63 12.52 23.74 -46.48
N ARG A 64 12.06 24.66 -45.61
CA ARG A 64 11.27 25.86 -45.98
C ARG A 64 10.10 25.52 -46.91
N SER A 65 9.51 24.36 -46.69
CA SER A 65 8.40 23.82 -47.48
C SER A 65 7.12 23.86 -46.65
N ILE A 66 6.06 23.19 -47.11
CA ILE A 66 4.77 23.21 -46.41
C ILE A 66 4.92 22.56 -45.04
N HIS A 67 4.47 23.29 -44.02
CA HIS A 67 4.45 22.80 -42.66
C HIS A 67 3.33 21.79 -42.46
N VAL A 68 3.63 20.71 -41.72
CA VAL A 68 2.65 19.66 -41.39
C VAL A 68 1.40 20.24 -40.73
N LYS A 69 1.57 21.26 -39.89
CA LYS A 69 0.48 21.89 -39.14
C LYS A 69 -0.48 22.70 -40.01
N ASP A 70 -0.04 23.11 -41.19
CA ASP A 70 -0.83 23.96 -42.09
C ASP A 70 -1.64 23.15 -43.12
N ILE A 71 -1.48 21.82 -43.12
CA ILE A 71 -2.19 20.93 -44.04
C ILE A 71 -3.65 20.80 -43.62
N ARG A 72 -4.55 21.38 -44.43
CA ARG A 72 -6.01 21.30 -44.22
C ARG A 72 -6.76 20.58 -45.33
N THR A 73 -6.14 20.41 -46.49
CA THR A 73 -6.76 19.84 -47.69
C THR A 73 -6.02 18.60 -48.16
N ARG A 74 -6.72 17.72 -48.88
CA ARG A 74 -6.13 16.53 -49.50
C ARG A 74 -4.99 16.89 -50.45
N ASN A 75 -5.15 17.94 -51.25
CA ASN A 75 -4.12 18.40 -52.17
C ASN A 75 -2.89 18.92 -51.42
N GLY A 76 -3.09 19.64 -50.31
CA GLY A 76 -1.99 20.08 -49.44
C GLY A 76 -1.23 18.91 -48.82
N PHE A 77 -1.89 17.80 -48.50
CA PHE A 77 -1.23 16.59 -48.02
C PHE A 77 -0.35 15.95 -49.11
N GLN A 78 -0.86 15.86 -50.35
CA GLN A 78 -0.08 15.36 -51.48
C GLN A 78 1.13 16.26 -51.78
N GLU A 79 0.95 17.57 -51.71
CA GLU A 79 2.03 18.54 -51.87
C GLU A 79 3.09 18.39 -50.77
N TYR A 80 2.67 18.20 -49.52
CA TYR A 80 3.56 17.90 -48.40
C TYR A 80 4.38 16.62 -48.62
N LEU A 81 3.76 15.54 -49.11
CA LEU A 81 4.47 14.29 -49.37
C LEU A 81 5.60 14.50 -50.39
N ASN A 82 5.31 15.18 -51.50
CA ASN A 82 6.27 15.41 -52.57
C ASN A 82 7.35 16.44 -52.22
N SER A 83 6.96 17.56 -51.60
CA SER A 83 7.86 18.69 -51.35
C SER A 83 8.63 18.60 -50.03
N THR A 84 8.04 18.03 -48.99
CA THR A 84 8.61 18.00 -47.64
C THR A 84 9.10 16.59 -47.28
N LEU A 85 8.21 15.59 -47.31
CA LEU A 85 8.52 14.27 -46.73
C LEU A 85 9.53 13.50 -47.59
N ILE A 86 9.26 13.33 -48.89
CA ILE A 86 10.16 12.62 -49.80
C ILE A 86 11.50 13.34 -49.89
N PHE A 87 11.48 14.67 -49.98
CA PHE A 87 12.70 15.47 -50.05
C PHE A 87 13.57 15.34 -48.79
N SER A 88 12.99 15.38 -47.59
CA SER A 88 13.73 15.25 -46.33
C SER A 88 14.29 13.84 -46.09
N MET A 89 13.57 12.80 -46.54
CA MET A 89 13.99 11.40 -46.41
C MET A 89 14.92 10.93 -47.52
N GLN A 90 14.72 11.38 -48.76
CA GLN A 90 15.40 10.83 -49.94
C GLN A 90 16.14 11.92 -50.71
N SER A 91 16.85 12.79 -50.00
CA SER A 91 17.68 13.80 -50.64
C SER A 91 18.92 13.15 -51.28
N LEU A 92 18.97 13.14 -52.61
CA LEU A 92 20.18 12.77 -53.35
C LEU A 92 21.25 13.87 -53.30
N GLN A 93 20.87 15.07 -52.89
CA GLN A 93 21.70 16.27 -52.86
C GLN A 93 21.72 16.81 -51.43
N TRP A 94 22.91 17.09 -50.90
CA TRP A 94 23.08 17.58 -49.54
C TRP A 94 23.13 19.11 -49.49
N TYR A 95 24.24 19.69 -49.96
CA TYR A 95 24.44 21.13 -50.05
C TYR A 95 25.03 21.49 -51.41
N GLY A 96 24.52 22.53 -52.07
CA GLY A 96 25.03 22.93 -53.38
C GLY A 96 25.05 21.74 -54.36
N THR A 97 26.18 21.44 -54.98
CA THR A 97 26.31 20.33 -55.95
C THR A 97 26.75 19.00 -55.32
N TYR A 98 26.83 18.90 -53.98
CA TYR A 98 27.29 17.68 -53.31
C TYR A 98 26.20 16.60 -53.35
N ILE A 99 26.51 15.49 -54.01
CA ILE A 99 25.64 14.31 -54.14
C ILE A 99 25.93 13.35 -52.98
N SER A 100 24.88 12.98 -52.23
CA SER A 100 24.99 11.96 -51.19
C SER A 100 24.97 10.58 -51.83
N ARG A 101 26.05 9.80 -51.65
CA ARG A 101 26.17 8.43 -52.18
C ARG A 101 25.46 7.38 -51.33
N ASN A 102 25.03 7.74 -50.13
CA ASN A 102 24.39 6.81 -49.19
C ASN A 102 22.86 6.97 -49.25
N PRO A 103 22.14 6.09 -49.96
CA PRO A 103 20.68 6.09 -49.91
C PRO A 103 20.27 5.66 -48.49
N GLY A 104 19.61 6.56 -47.75
CA GLY A 104 19.25 6.29 -46.35
C GLY A 104 19.60 7.41 -45.36
N MET A 105 20.35 8.42 -45.78
CA MET A 105 20.59 9.61 -44.95
C MET A 105 19.47 10.62 -45.15
N THR A 106 19.10 11.30 -44.07
CA THR A 106 18.25 12.49 -44.13
C THR A 106 19.00 13.67 -44.76
N ILE A 107 18.27 14.72 -45.16
CA ILE A 107 18.85 15.92 -45.79
C ILE A 107 19.85 16.68 -44.92
N ASP A 108 19.80 16.55 -43.60
CA ASP A 108 20.83 17.10 -42.70
C ASP A 108 22.16 16.31 -42.75
N ASN A 109 22.16 15.11 -43.36
CA ASN A 109 23.23 14.12 -43.35
C ASN A 109 23.71 13.74 -41.92
N ALA A 110 22.87 13.96 -40.91
CA ALA A 110 23.14 13.63 -39.52
C ALA A 110 22.48 12.32 -39.11
N ASN A 111 21.28 12.04 -39.64
CA ASN A 111 20.50 10.86 -39.29
C ASN A 111 20.41 9.88 -40.46
N LYS A 112 20.41 8.58 -40.11
CA LYS A 112 20.16 7.50 -41.06
C LYS A 112 18.84 6.84 -40.72
N TYR A 113 17.89 6.86 -41.64
CA TYR A 113 16.66 6.06 -41.46
C TYR A 113 16.92 4.62 -41.87
N VAL A 114 16.24 3.70 -41.17
CA VAL A 114 16.40 2.26 -41.37
C VAL A 114 15.18 1.73 -42.10
N GLY A 115 15.42 1.06 -43.23
CA GLY A 115 14.36 0.46 -44.05
C GLY A 115 13.68 1.48 -44.97
N VAL A 116 12.37 1.34 -45.12
CA VAL A 116 11.56 2.15 -46.04
C VAL A 116 10.35 2.69 -45.28
N ALA A 117 10.00 3.95 -45.54
CA ALA A 117 8.78 4.55 -45.01
C ALA A 117 7.56 3.76 -45.50
N ARG A 118 6.63 3.46 -44.58
CA ARG A 118 5.38 2.76 -44.90
C ARG A 118 4.21 3.70 -44.65
N LEU A 119 3.49 4.03 -45.72
CA LEU A 119 2.19 4.68 -45.61
C LEU A 119 1.14 3.62 -45.25
N ARG A 120 0.24 3.98 -44.34
CA ARG A 120 -0.90 3.15 -43.93
C ARG A 120 -2.15 4.01 -43.99
N GLN A 121 -3.24 3.43 -44.47
CA GLN A 121 -4.52 4.11 -44.61
C GLN A 121 -5.61 3.33 -43.88
N HIS A 122 -6.48 4.07 -43.19
CA HIS A 122 -7.72 3.53 -42.64
C HIS A 122 -8.88 3.97 -43.52
N ARG A 123 -9.88 3.09 -43.67
CA ARG A 123 -11.06 3.32 -44.50
C ARG A 123 -12.34 3.03 -43.72
N ILE A 124 -13.43 3.59 -44.22
CA ILE A 124 -14.77 3.44 -43.71
C ILE A 124 -15.65 2.93 -44.83
N ARG A 125 -16.66 2.13 -44.46
CA ARG A 125 -17.59 1.60 -45.45
C ARG A 125 -18.50 2.72 -45.91
N GLY A 126 -18.51 3.00 -47.22
CA GLY A 126 -19.38 4.01 -47.81
C GLY A 126 -20.87 3.71 -47.57
N ASN A 127 -21.67 4.76 -47.41
CA ASN A 127 -23.15 4.70 -47.28
C ASN A 127 -23.68 3.83 -46.14
N SER A 128 -22.88 3.66 -45.09
CA SER A 128 -23.26 2.89 -43.89
C SER A 128 -24.06 3.72 -42.86
N CYS A 129 -24.29 5.00 -43.12
CA CYS A 129 -25.01 5.90 -42.21
C CYS A 129 -26.52 5.97 -42.53
N SER A 130 -27.34 6.16 -41.51
CA SER A 130 -28.77 6.43 -41.67
C SER A 130 -29.03 7.91 -41.93
N ILE A 131 -29.25 8.28 -43.20
CA ILE A 131 -29.56 9.65 -43.60
C ILE A 131 -31.08 9.91 -43.41
N PRO A 132 -31.50 11.00 -42.73
CA PRO A 132 -32.90 11.41 -42.67
C PRO A 132 -33.45 11.67 -44.08
N ILE A 133 -34.68 11.24 -44.35
CA ILE A 133 -35.34 11.33 -45.67
C ILE A 133 -35.33 12.77 -46.26
N ILE A 134 -35.34 13.78 -45.38
CA ILE A 134 -35.37 15.20 -45.73
C ILE A 134 -34.02 15.70 -46.30
N MET A 135 -32.91 15.05 -45.97
CA MET A 135 -31.54 15.44 -46.38
C MET A 135 -30.90 14.36 -47.26
N ARG A 136 -31.66 13.80 -48.21
CA ARG A 136 -31.21 12.69 -49.05
C ARG A 136 -29.98 13.09 -49.89
N THR A 137 -28.79 12.77 -49.39
CA THR A 137 -27.53 12.86 -50.14
C THR A 137 -27.17 11.49 -50.71
N GLU A 138 -26.49 11.47 -51.85
CA GLU A 138 -26.08 10.23 -52.52
C GLU A 138 -24.95 9.50 -51.78
N GLU A 139 -24.17 10.25 -50.98
CA GLU A 139 -23.06 9.74 -50.19
C GLU A 139 -23.24 10.08 -48.71
N CYS A 140 -23.00 9.11 -47.84
CA CYS A 140 -22.82 9.34 -46.42
C CYS A 140 -21.74 8.44 -45.81
N ASN A 141 -20.79 9.11 -45.18
CA ASN A 141 -19.59 8.52 -44.61
C ASN A 141 -19.62 8.74 -43.09
N PRO A 142 -19.89 7.71 -42.27
CA PRO A 142 -19.93 7.86 -40.83
C PRO A 142 -18.52 7.96 -40.23
N GLU A 143 -18.45 8.22 -38.93
CA GLU A 143 -17.20 8.16 -38.18
C GLU A 143 -16.56 6.76 -38.25
N TYR A 144 -15.23 6.72 -38.27
CA TYR A 144 -14.47 5.46 -38.41
C TYR A 144 -14.80 4.41 -37.36
N SER A 145 -15.11 4.83 -36.13
CA SER A 145 -15.52 3.95 -35.03
C SER A 145 -16.80 3.16 -35.33
N SER A 146 -17.70 3.73 -36.13
CA SER A 146 -19.05 3.19 -36.35
C SER A 146 -19.09 2.12 -37.44
N SER A 147 -18.28 2.26 -38.49
CA SER A 147 -18.32 1.35 -39.65
C SER A 147 -16.96 1.27 -40.35
N PRO A 148 -15.96 0.62 -39.72
CA PRO A 148 -14.65 0.39 -40.34
C PRO A 148 -14.77 -0.56 -41.52
N GLU A 149 -13.94 -0.35 -42.54
CA GLU A 149 -13.94 -1.16 -43.77
C GLU A 149 -12.76 -2.13 -43.81
N TYR A 150 -13.05 -3.38 -44.17
CA TYR A 150 -12.11 -4.49 -44.19
C TYR A 150 -12.10 -5.25 -45.52
N GLU A 151 -12.73 -4.69 -46.56
CA GLU A 151 -12.74 -5.28 -47.90
C GLU A 151 -11.44 -4.95 -48.65
N ASP A 152 -11.08 -5.84 -49.57
CA ASP A 152 -9.99 -5.66 -50.52
C ASP A 152 -10.46 -4.79 -51.68
N PHE A 153 -9.55 -4.01 -52.23
CA PHE A 153 -9.83 -3.09 -53.34
C PHE A 153 -8.79 -3.31 -54.44
N SER A 154 -9.02 -2.69 -55.58
CA SER A 154 -8.02 -2.56 -56.63
C SER A 154 -7.65 -1.10 -56.89
N GLU A 155 -6.80 -0.88 -57.90
CA GLU A 155 -6.32 0.43 -58.33
C GLU A 155 -7.46 1.40 -58.72
N THR A 156 -8.61 0.87 -59.12
CA THR A 156 -9.81 1.64 -59.49
C THR A 156 -10.67 2.04 -58.29
N TRP A 157 -10.26 1.68 -57.07
CA TRP A 157 -11.06 1.81 -55.84
C TRP A 157 -12.39 1.06 -55.89
N MET A 158 -12.44 -0.03 -56.65
CA MET A 158 -13.57 -0.95 -56.68
C MET A 158 -13.13 -2.33 -56.18
N ASN A 159 -14.09 -3.09 -55.65
CA ASN A 159 -13.91 -4.52 -55.39
C ASN A 159 -14.13 -5.27 -56.72
N ASP A 160 -13.19 -5.10 -57.65
CA ASP A 160 -13.25 -5.75 -58.96
C ASP A 160 -12.36 -6.98 -59.02
N SER A 161 -12.85 -8.02 -59.70
CA SER A 161 -12.06 -9.22 -60.02
C SER A 161 -11.08 -8.99 -61.19
N PHE A 162 -11.09 -7.77 -61.74
CA PHE A 162 -10.35 -7.35 -62.93
C PHE A 162 -9.06 -6.59 -62.60
N SER A 163 -8.65 -6.52 -61.33
CA SER A 163 -7.31 -6.07 -60.99
C SER A 163 -6.30 -6.87 -61.81
N ASP A 164 -5.29 -6.18 -62.35
CA ASP A 164 -4.19 -6.85 -63.03
C ASP A 164 -3.41 -7.61 -61.96
N LYS A 165 -3.77 -8.88 -61.73
CA LYS A 165 -3.18 -9.75 -60.70
C LYS A 165 -1.66 -9.89 -60.83
N PHE A 166 -1.09 -9.46 -61.96
CA PHE A 166 0.34 -9.46 -62.23
C PHE A 166 1.01 -8.09 -61.97
N ALA A 167 0.24 -7.06 -61.63
CA ALA A 167 0.77 -5.78 -61.22
C ALA A 167 1.57 -5.95 -59.92
N ARG A 168 2.83 -5.52 -59.96
CA ARG A 168 3.77 -5.62 -58.82
C ARG A 168 3.25 -4.96 -57.53
N LEU A 169 2.32 -4.01 -57.66
CA LEU A 169 1.78 -3.20 -56.56
C LEU A 169 0.32 -3.56 -56.20
N ASP A 170 -0.24 -4.65 -56.76
CA ASP A 170 -1.65 -5.04 -56.51
C ASP A 170 -1.92 -5.26 -55.00
N HIS A 171 -1.00 -5.92 -54.31
CA HIS A 171 -1.06 -6.20 -52.87
C HIS A 171 -1.14 -4.96 -51.95
N ILE A 172 -0.96 -3.74 -52.47
CA ILE A 172 -1.08 -2.50 -51.68
C ILE A 172 -2.54 -2.21 -51.33
N TRP A 173 -3.47 -2.69 -52.17
CA TRP A 173 -4.90 -2.43 -52.04
C TRP A 173 -5.63 -3.45 -51.15
N ASP A 174 -4.98 -4.59 -50.89
CA ASP A 174 -5.47 -5.66 -50.02
C ASP A 174 -5.53 -5.21 -48.55
N TYR A 175 -6.63 -5.56 -47.88
CA TYR A 175 -6.78 -5.31 -46.46
C TYR A 175 -5.86 -6.24 -45.65
N THR A 176 -4.99 -5.62 -44.86
CA THR A 176 -4.13 -6.35 -43.92
C THR A 176 -4.65 -6.26 -42.49
N LYS A 177 -4.88 -7.42 -41.87
CA LYS A 177 -5.28 -7.51 -40.46
C LYS A 177 -4.21 -6.93 -39.54
N VAL A 178 -4.64 -6.33 -38.43
CA VAL A 178 -3.78 -5.67 -37.43
C VAL A 178 -2.64 -6.56 -36.93
N LEU A 179 -2.90 -7.85 -36.72
CA LEU A 179 -1.91 -8.83 -36.25
C LEU A 179 -0.76 -9.01 -37.26
N GLN A 180 -1.10 -9.09 -38.55
CA GLN A 180 -0.14 -9.26 -39.64
C GLN A 180 0.60 -7.95 -39.95
N ALA A 181 -0.06 -6.81 -39.73
CA ALA A 181 0.53 -5.48 -39.89
C ALA A 181 1.50 -5.08 -38.75
N GLY A 182 1.55 -5.86 -37.66
CA GLY A 182 2.44 -5.65 -36.51
C GLY A 182 2.07 -4.44 -35.63
N THR A 183 0.85 -3.91 -35.75
CA THR A 183 0.43 -2.65 -35.09
C THR A 183 0.01 -2.84 -33.63
N LEU A 184 -0.25 -4.08 -33.20
CA LEU A 184 -0.70 -4.44 -31.85
C LEU A 184 0.27 -4.02 -30.73
N ALA A 185 1.57 -3.91 -31.02
CA ALA A 185 2.57 -3.58 -30.01
C ALA A 185 2.36 -2.18 -29.43
N TYR A 186 1.97 -1.18 -30.24
CA TYR A 186 1.98 0.21 -29.77
C TYR A 186 0.82 0.53 -28.80
N GLU A 187 -0.42 0.15 -29.15
CA GLU A 187 -1.59 0.42 -28.31
C GLU A 187 -1.64 -0.47 -27.07
N ALA A 188 -1.22 -1.74 -27.19
CA ALA A 188 -1.15 -2.66 -26.05
C ALA A 188 -0.08 -2.23 -25.03
N ILE A 189 1.07 -1.73 -25.48
CA ILE A 189 2.12 -1.25 -24.58
C ILE A 189 1.66 0.01 -23.84
N TYR A 190 1.03 0.97 -24.53
CA TYR A 190 0.54 2.20 -23.91
C TYR A 190 -0.55 1.93 -22.85
N THR A 191 -1.51 1.05 -23.17
CA THR A 191 -2.53 0.62 -22.22
C THR A 191 -1.96 -0.18 -21.05
N LEU A 192 -0.96 -1.03 -21.27
CA LEU A 192 -0.24 -1.74 -20.21
C LEU A 192 0.52 -0.78 -19.29
N TYR A 193 1.19 0.25 -19.81
CA TYR A 193 1.82 1.27 -18.96
C TYR A 193 0.80 2.03 -18.10
N ILE A 194 -0.34 2.41 -18.67
CA ILE A 194 -1.41 3.10 -17.92
C ILE A 194 -1.98 2.20 -16.82
N THR A 195 -2.20 0.91 -17.11
CA THR A 195 -2.69 -0.05 -16.10
C THR A 195 -1.68 -0.27 -14.98
N VAL A 196 -0.38 -0.39 -15.29
CA VAL A 196 0.67 -0.49 -14.26
C VAL A 196 0.74 0.77 -13.42
N ILE A 197 0.71 1.97 -14.03
CA ILE A 197 0.72 3.25 -13.30
C ILE A 197 -0.49 3.38 -12.39
N THR A 198 -1.68 2.99 -12.86
CA THR A 198 -2.92 3.07 -12.05
C THR A 198 -2.95 2.04 -10.92
N ILE A 199 -2.41 0.84 -11.14
CA ILE A 199 -2.23 -0.16 -10.08
C ILE A 199 -1.23 0.35 -9.04
N CYS A 200 -0.04 0.81 -9.44
CA CYS A 200 0.96 1.36 -8.53
C CYS A 200 0.43 2.60 -7.78
N TYR A 201 -0.35 3.46 -8.44
CA TYR A 201 -1.00 4.60 -7.80
C TYR A 201 -2.07 4.15 -6.79
N SER A 202 -2.84 3.10 -7.10
CA SER A 202 -3.84 2.55 -6.18
C SER A 202 -3.20 1.92 -4.95
N GLU A 203 -2.10 1.17 -5.13
CA GLU A 203 -1.33 0.57 -4.04
C GLU A 203 -0.66 1.65 -3.19
N ALA A 204 -0.02 2.64 -3.82
CA ALA A 204 0.53 3.81 -3.14
C ALA A 204 -0.56 4.54 -2.36
N ARG A 205 -1.74 4.77 -2.96
CA ARG A 205 -2.88 5.37 -2.27
C ARG A 205 -3.29 4.57 -1.05
N THR A 206 -3.38 3.25 -1.14
CA THR A 206 -3.71 2.41 0.04
C THR A 206 -2.61 2.35 1.09
N PHE A 207 -1.34 2.47 0.68
CA PHE A 207 -0.18 2.51 1.58
C PHE A 207 -0.11 3.84 2.33
N TYR A 208 -0.35 4.96 1.64
CA TYR A 208 -0.30 6.31 2.20
C TYR A 208 -1.63 6.73 2.88
N SER A 209 -2.78 6.18 2.49
CA SER A 209 -4.09 6.49 3.11
C SER A 209 -4.28 5.87 4.50
N LYS A 210 -3.27 5.19 5.04
CA LYS A 210 -3.33 4.63 6.40
C LYS A 210 -2.92 5.64 7.47
N HIS A 211 -2.41 6.82 7.12
CA HIS A 211 -2.20 7.96 8.02
C HIS A 211 -2.74 9.21 7.32
N GLU A 212 -3.31 10.14 8.08
CA GLU A 212 -3.97 11.36 7.58
C GLU A 212 -3.13 12.12 6.55
N GLU A 213 -3.80 12.78 5.59
CA GLU A 213 -3.22 13.47 4.45
C GLU A 213 -2.11 14.44 4.87
N TYR A 214 -0.86 14.04 4.68
CA TYR A 214 0.31 14.88 4.92
C TYR A 214 0.76 15.48 3.57
N ASN A 215 0.35 16.72 3.31
CA ASN A 215 0.67 17.41 2.05
C ASN A 215 2.16 17.76 1.97
N VAL A 216 2.73 17.74 0.76
CA VAL A 216 4.13 18.15 0.51
C VAL A 216 4.39 19.59 0.97
N VAL A 217 3.36 20.45 0.91
CA VAL A 217 3.43 21.82 1.42
C VAL A 217 3.58 21.86 2.94
N ASP A 218 2.89 20.96 3.66
CA ASP A 218 3.00 20.85 5.11
C ASP A 218 4.36 20.29 5.53
N TYR A 219 4.91 19.32 4.78
CA TYR A 219 6.28 18.84 4.96
C TYR A 219 7.31 19.96 4.80
N ILE A 220 7.20 20.74 3.72
CA ILE A 220 8.15 21.82 3.43
C ILE A 220 8.02 22.94 4.49
N LYS A 221 6.80 23.24 4.93
CA LYS A 221 6.54 24.21 5.99
C LYS A 221 7.14 23.77 7.33
N GLU A 222 6.97 22.50 7.69
CA GLU A 222 7.56 21.92 8.91
C GLU A 222 9.09 21.87 8.84
N GLN A 223 9.66 21.46 7.70
CA GLN A 223 11.12 21.47 7.50
C GLN A 223 11.68 22.89 7.57
N TYR A 224 11.00 23.86 6.95
CA TYR A 224 11.45 25.26 6.99
C TYR A 224 11.38 25.83 8.40
N SER A 225 10.30 25.58 9.16
CA SER A 225 10.21 25.97 10.57
C SER A 225 11.27 25.30 11.43
N TYR A 226 11.54 24.01 11.19
CA TYR A 226 12.55 23.24 11.90
C TYR A 226 13.95 23.80 11.67
N TYR A 227 14.34 24.07 10.42
CA TYR A 227 15.65 24.63 10.11
C TYR A 227 15.81 26.08 10.59
N LEU A 228 14.75 26.88 10.61
CA LEU A 228 14.77 28.22 11.20
C LEU A 228 14.99 28.16 12.72
N GLU A 229 14.29 27.29 13.43
CA GLU A 229 14.48 27.10 14.87
C GLU A 229 15.87 26.55 15.19
N LEU A 230 16.36 25.60 14.39
CA LEU A 230 17.68 25.00 14.58
C LEU A 230 18.81 26.00 14.28
N ALA A 231 18.62 26.89 13.30
CA ALA A 231 19.50 28.02 13.06
C ALA A 231 19.47 29.01 14.23
N LYS A 232 18.30 29.32 14.78
CA LYS A 232 18.15 30.19 15.97
C LYS A 232 18.85 29.62 17.21
N ILE A 233 18.70 28.32 17.45
CA ILE A 233 19.32 27.59 18.58
C ILE A 233 20.85 27.53 18.42
N LYS A 234 21.35 27.29 17.20
CA LYS A 234 22.80 27.32 16.90
C LYS A 234 23.40 28.73 17.02
N TRP A 235 22.68 29.77 16.63
CA TRP A 235 23.18 31.15 16.71
C TRP A 235 23.20 31.68 18.15
N LEU A 236 22.32 31.17 19.03
CA LEU A 236 22.23 31.57 20.43
C LEU A 236 22.99 30.66 21.40
N ASN A 237 23.64 29.58 20.93
CA ASN A 237 24.39 28.62 21.77
C ASN A 237 23.62 28.08 22.99
N ILE A 238 22.30 27.90 22.85
CA ILE A 238 21.44 27.42 23.95
C ILE A 238 21.40 25.89 23.92
N ARG A 239 21.92 25.26 24.97
CA ARG A 239 21.88 23.81 25.17
C ARG A 239 20.45 23.39 25.50
N MET A 240 19.77 22.71 24.58
CA MET A 240 18.38 22.27 24.78
C MET A 240 18.26 21.27 25.93
N ARG A 241 17.38 21.56 26.89
CA ARG A 241 16.80 20.59 27.83
C ARG A 241 15.29 20.58 27.62
N GLY A 242 14.69 19.37 27.59
CA GLY A 242 13.26 19.19 27.38
C GLY A 242 12.44 19.65 28.59
N GLY A 243 11.45 20.49 28.32
CA GLY A 243 10.34 20.83 29.21
C GLY A 243 10.67 21.85 30.31
N ASP A 244 10.49 23.14 30.01
CA ASP A 244 9.72 24.04 30.88
C ASP A 244 9.48 25.37 30.16
N ASN A 245 8.21 25.77 30.07
CA ASN A 245 7.79 27.07 29.57
C ASN A 245 7.72 28.03 30.76
N ASP A 246 8.86 28.51 31.25
CA ASP A 246 8.85 29.74 32.04
C ASP A 246 10.13 30.53 31.84
N VAL A 247 9.95 31.65 31.16
CA VAL A 247 10.99 32.61 30.80
C VAL A 247 11.07 33.60 31.97
N PHE A 248 12.26 33.72 32.55
CA PHE A 248 12.64 34.62 33.66
C PHE A 248 12.42 34.13 35.10
N SER A 249 13.26 33.20 35.55
CA SER A 249 13.67 33.13 36.96
C SER A 249 14.96 32.32 37.10
N HIS A 250 16.09 32.96 37.37
CA HIS A 250 17.29 32.25 37.84
C HIS A 250 17.06 31.80 39.29
N LYS A 251 16.32 30.71 39.50
CA LYS A 251 16.29 30.00 40.78
C LYS A 251 17.42 28.98 40.81
N HIS A 252 18.33 29.10 41.78
CA HIS A 252 19.24 28.02 42.12
C HIS A 252 18.42 26.79 42.52
N VAL A 253 18.65 25.68 41.81
CA VAL A 253 17.94 24.43 42.04
C VAL A 253 18.56 23.72 43.25
N TYR A 254 17.81 23.67 44.34
CA TYR A 254 18.07 22.72 45.42
C TYR A 254 17.46 21.36 45.03
N PRO A 255 18.03 20.23 45.49
CA PRO A 255 17.40 18.92 45.31
C PRO A 255 15.97 18.97 45.85
N LYS A 256 15.01 18.45 45.09
CA LYS A 256 13.63 18.28 45.56
C LYS A 256 13.66 17.37 46.80
N GLU A 257 12.90 17.72 47.84
CA GLU A 257 12.71 16.84 48.98
C GLU A 257 12.10 15.51 48.52
N ASP A 258 12.49 14.42 49.17
CA ASP A 258 12.06 13.05 48.84
C ASP A 258 10.54 12.87 49.06
N GLU A 259 9.72 13.35 48.13
CA GLU A 259 8.33 12.93 48.05
C GLU A 259 8.30 11.47 47.55
N HIS A 260 7.97 10.55 48.45
CA HIS A 260 7.78 9.14 48.11
C HIS A 260 6.74 9.02 47.00
N ARG A 261 7.22 8.69 45.79
CA ARG A 261 6.45 8.55 44.55
C ARG A 261 5.23 7.60 44.63
N TYR A 262 5.10 6.82 45.70
CA TYR A 262 4.03 5.86 45.95
C TYR A 262 3.17 6.16 47.19
N ALA A 263 3.28 7.36 47.79
CA ALA A 263 2.54 7.72 49.00
C ALA A 263 1.00 7.62 48.85
N LYS A 264 0.48 7.57 47.61
CA LYS A 264 -0.95 7.53 47.29
C LYS A 264 -1.38 6.24 46.56
N CYS A 265 -0.67 5.14 46.77
CA CYS A 265 -1.02 3.83 46.21
C CYS A 265 -1.69 2.96 47.29
N LEU A 266 -2.83 2.36 46.97
CA LEU A 266 -3.45 1.34 47.79
C LEU A 266 -2.96 -0.03 47.31
N THR A 267 -2.48 -0.89 48.21
CA THR A 267 -2.13 -2.27 47.85
C THR A 267 -3.38 -3.14 47.98
N LEU A 268 -3.82 -3.73 46.88
CA LEU A 268 -4.98 -4.62 46.83
C LEU A 268 -4.52 -6.05 46.50
N PRO A 269 -5.18 -7.08 47.03
CA PRO A 269 -4.96 -8.45 46.59
C PRO A 269 -5.16 -8.61 45.07
N SER A 270 -4.26 -9.33 44.40
CA SER A 270 -4.25 -9.49 42.93
C SER A 270 -5.55 -10.10 42.37
N ASN A 271 -6.20 -10.98 43.15
CA ASN A 271 -7.52 -11.53 42.80
C ASN A 271 -8.60 -10.44 42.74
N ARG A 272 -8.57 -9.46 43.65
CA ARG A 272 -9.53 -8.33 43.63
C ARG A 272 -9.27 -7.40 42.46
N MET A 273 -8.00 -7.13 42.15
CA MET A 273 -7.62 -6.35 40.97
C MET A 273 -8.08 -7.03 39.67
N SER A 274 -7.83 -8.33 39.55
CA SER A 274 -8.31 -9.16 38.43
C SER A 274 -9.84 -9.17 38.35
N GLY A 275 -10.53 -9.28 39.49
CA GLY A 275 -11.98 -9.18 39.59
C GLY A 275 -12.51 -7.84 39.07
N MET A 276 -11.92 -6.72 39.49
CA MET A 276 -12.26 -5.37 39.01
C MET A 276 -12.05 -5.26 37.49
N CYS A 277 -10.97 -5.82 36.94
CA CYS A 277 -10.74 -5.86 35.50
C CYS A 277 -11.81 -6.65 34.74
N PHE A 278 -12.21 -7.83 35.24
CA PHE A 278 -13.26 -8.63 34.59
C PHE A 278 -14.64 -7.97 34.66
N VAL A 279 -14.99 -7.35 35.80
CA VAL A 279 -16.21 -6.55 35.93
C VAL A 279 -16.20 -5.37 34.95
N GLY A 280 -15.08 -4.65 34.83
CA GLY A 280 -14.91 -3.57 33.85
C GLY A 280 -15.12 -4.05 32.41
N ARG A 281 -14.57 -5.22 32.06
CA ARG A 281 -14.79 -5.84 30.74
C ARG A 281 -16.25 -6.22 30.50
N CYS A 282 -16.97 -6.73 31.51
CA CYS A 282 -18.40 -7.00 31.43
C CYS A 282 -19.20 -5.73 31.14
N ILE A 283 -18.89 -4.62 31.82
CA ILE A 283 -19.58 -3.33 31.66
C ILE A 283 -19.37 -2.79 30.23
N VAL A 284 -18.11 -2.70 29.77
CA VAL A 284 -17.79 -2.20 28.42
C VAL A 284 -18.48 -3.04 27.35
N ARG A 285 -18.47 -4.37 27.52
CA ARG A 285 -19.10 -5.29 26.58
C ARG A 285 -20.63 -5.16 26.55
N ASN A 286 -21.26 -4.93 27.71
CA ASN A 286 -22.69 -4.63 27.79
C ASN A 286 -23.04 -3.28 27.14
N MET A 287 -22.20 -2.26 27.28
CA MET A 287 -22.39 -0.96 26.62
C MET A 287 -22.32 -1.08 25.09
N ILE A 288 -21.40 -1.89 24.57
CA ILE A 288 -21.26 -2.16 23.12
C ILE A 288 -22.49 -2.92 22.59
N LYS A 289 -22.96 -3.95 23.32
CA LYS A 289 -24.16 -4.70 22.96
C LYS A 289 -25.43 -3.85 23.03
N GLY A 290 -25.55 -2.95 24.02
CA GLY A 290 -26.69 -2.04 24.15
C GLY A 290 -26.86 -1.06 22.98
N ARG A 291 -25.79 -0.75 22.23
CA ARG A 291 -25.87 0.06 20.99
C ARG A 291 -26.44 -0.71 19.79
N ARG A 292 -26.39 -2.04 19.80
CA ARG A 292 -26.98 -2.90 18.76
C ARG A 292 -28.37 -3.32 19.23
N ARG A 293 -29.40 -2.51 18.93
CA ARG A 293 -30.81 -2.83 19.19
C ARG A 293 -31.21 -4.11 18.45
N GLY A 294 -31.08 -5.25 19.10
CA GLY A 294 -31.52 -6.56 18.61
C GLY A 294 -31.02 -7.64 19.56
N LYS A 295 -31.91 -8.56 19.97
CA LYS A 295 -31.71 -9.65 20.95
C LYS A 295 -30.25 -10.10 21.02
N ALA A 296 -29.53 -9.66 22.05
CA ALA A 296 -28.17 -10.11 22.29
C ALA A 296 -28.22 -11.47 22.99
N GLU A 297 -28.08 -12.54 22.23
CA GLU A 297 -27.85 -13.86 22.80
C GLU A 297 -26.53 -13.87 23.59
N ILE A 298 -26.52 -14.56 24.73
CA ILE A 298 -25.35 -14.74 25.56
C ILE A 298 -24.44 -15.72 24.81
N THR A 299 -23.27 -15.24 24.39
CA THR A 299 -22.27 -16.07 23.71
C THR A 299 -21.43 -16.84 24.73
N ASP A 300 -20.82 -17.96 24.34
CA ASP A 300 -19.93 -18.75 25.21
C ASP A 300 -18.78 -17.92 25.80
N ILE A 301 -18.37 -16.86 25.10
CA ILE A 301 -17.35 -15.91 25.57
C ILE A 301 -17.89 -15.07 26.74
N ASP A 302 -19.17 -14.69 26.70
CA ASP A 302 -19.83 -13.97 27.80
C ASP A 302 -20.00 -14.89 29.01
N ASP A 303 -20.38 -16.15 28.78
CA ASP A 303 -20.48 -17.16 29.85
C ASP A 303 -19.11 -17.41 30.52
N ASN A 304 -18.04 -17.52 29.73
CA ASN A 304 -16.67 -17.65 30.27
C ASN A 304 -16.22 -16.38 31.02
N LEU A 305 -16.56 -15.19 30.53
CA LEU A 305 -16.25 -13.93 31.21
C LEU A 305 -17.00 -13.84 32.55
N ILE A 306 -18.29 -14.21 32.58
CA ILE A 306 -19.12 -14.25 33.78
C ILE A 306 -18.54 -15.26 34.78
N LYS A 307 -18.20 -16.48 34.34
CA LYS A 307 -17.54 -17.51 35.17
C LYS A 307 -16.23 -17.01 35.78
N LYS A 308 -15.36 -16.39 34.99
CA LYS A 308 -14.10 -15.79 35.48
C LYS A 308 -14.33 -14.63 36.45
N THR A 309 -15.39 -13.86 36.25
CA THR A 309 -15.78 -12.76 37.14
C THR A 309 -16.24 -13.30 38.49
N ILE A 310 -17.13 -14.30 38.49
CA ILE A 310 -17.64 -14.96 39.70
C ILE A 310 -16.47 -15.61 40.46
N VAL A 311 -15.62 -16.39 39.79
CA VAL A 311 -14.48 -17.06 40.43
C VAL A 311 -13.55 -16.06 41.12
N ASN A 312 -13.26 -14.89 40.52
CA ASN A 312 -12.36 -13.92 41.14
C ASN A 312 -13.02 -13.04 42.21
N LEU A 313 -14.34 -12.81 42.15
CA LEU A 313 -15.07 -12.09 43.20
C LEU A 313 -15.28 -12.93 44.47
N PHE A 314 -15.47 -14.24 44.34
CA PHE A 314 -15.79 -15.12 45.46
C PHE A 314 -14.60 -15.95 45.99
N ARG A 315 -13.43 -15.86 45.35
CA ARG A 315 -12.20 -16.50 45.85
C ARG A 315 -11.63 -15.71 47.03
N ARG A 316 -11.14 -16.42 48.05
CA ARG A 316 -10.40 -15.81 49.18
C ARG A 316 -9.22 -14.99 48.66
N ASP A 317 -8.93 -13.88 49.34
CA ASP A 317 -7.89 -12.94 48.96
C ASP A 317 -6.53 -13.63 48.77
N SER A 318 -5.88 -13.35 47.63
CA SER A 318 -4.56 -13.89 47.31
C SER A 318 -3.49 -13.22 48.18
N GLU A 319 -2.44 -13.96 48.52
CA GLU A 319 -1.28 -13.41 49.23
C GLU A 319 -0.51 -12.39 48.37
N GLU A 320 -0.57 -12.52 47.05
CA GLU A 320 0.00 -11.57 46.09
C GLU A 320 -0.80 -10.27 46.08
N LYS A 321 -0.10 -9.14 46.27
CA LYS A 321 -0.65 -7.78 46.32
C LYS A 321 -0.20 -6.97 45.11
N ASP A 322 -1.16 -6.37 44.43
CA ASP A 322 -0.96 -5.44 43.32
C ASP A 322 -1.25 -4.00 43.76
N MET A 323 -0.66 -3.00 43.09
CA MET A 323 -0.84 -1.60 43.43
C MET A 323 -1.97 -0.95 42.62
N PHE A 324 -2.89 -0.28 43.31
CA PHE A 324 -4.00 0.48 42.74
C PHE A 324 -3.83 1.97 43.06
N TYR A 325 -3.93 2.82 42.04
CA TYR A 325 -3.77 4.27 42.19
C TYR A 325 -5.12 4.92 42.48
N MET A 326 -5.25 5.65 43.60
CA MET A 326 -6.41 6.50 43.84
C MET A 326 -6.14 7.91 43.30
N THR A 327 -7.08 8.44 42.50
CA THR A 327 -7.15 9.86 42.17
C THR A 327 -8.18 10.55 43.06
N ASN A 328 -7.75 11.52 43.86
CA ASN A 328 -8.67 12.42 44.55
C ASN A 328 -9.13 13.51 43.57
N ASN A 329 -10.27 13.29 42.92
CA ASN A 329 -11.00 14.40 42.29
C ASN A 329 -12.24 14.71 43.13
N GLU A 330 -12.02 15.35 44.28
CA GLU A 330 -13.05 16.20 44.86
C GLU A 330 -13.07 17.51 44.06
N GLY A 331 -14.06 17.65 43.18
CA GLY A 331 -14.59 18.95 42.79
C GLY A 331 -13.75 19.88 41.91
N SER A 332 -13.01 19.39 40.91
CA SER A 332 -12.47 20.29 39.86
C SER A 332 -12.89 19.89 38.45
N LYS A 333 -13.16 20.94 37.64
CA LYS A 333 -13.67 20.92 36.27
C LYS A 333 -12.88 19.93 35.40
N ILE A 334 -13.57 19.32 34.44
CA ILE A 334 -13.02 18.42 33.42
C ILE A 334 -11.80 19.10 32.79
N ASN A 335 -10.61 18.70 33.22
CA ASN A 335 -9.36 19.11 32.60
C ASN A 335 -9.19 18.28 31.34
N LEU A 336 -9.00 18.95 30.20
CA LEU A 336 -8.57 18.30 28.97
C LEU A 336 -7.20 17.67 29.23
N VAL A 337 -7.17 16.35 29.03
CA VAL A 337 -5.99 15.52 29.18
C VAL A 337 -5.17 15.69 27.89
N ASP A 338 -3.89 16.04 28.04
CA ASP A 338 -2.95 16.18 26.94
C ASP A 338 -2.83 14.87 26.14
N ASP A 339 -2.65 14.95 24.82
CA ASP A 339 -2.68 13.79 23.91
C ASP A 339 -1.59 12.78 24.25
N ALA A 340 -0.44 13.23 24.76
CA ALA A 340 0.62 12.35 25.23
C ALA A 340 0.20 11.54 26.47
N THR A 341 -0.62 12.12 27.36
CA THR A 341 -1.21 11.39 28.49
C THR A 341 -2.37 10.50 28.07
N LEU A 342 -3.11 10.89 27.03
CA LEU A 342 -4.21 10.11 26.45
C LEU A 342 -3.66 8.87 25.71
N LEU A 343 -2.56 9.00 24.99
CA LEU A 343 -1.81 7.90 24.36
C LEU A 343 -1.18 6.96 25.40
N LYS A 344 -0.68 7.48 26.53
CA LYS A 344 -0.20 6.64 27.64
C LYS A 344 -1.35 5.90 28.33
N MET A 345 -2.50 6.56 28.48
CA MET A 345 -3.72 5.92 28.99
C MET A 345 -4.24 4.86 28.00
N GLU A 346 -4.17 5.12 26.69
CA GLU A 346 -4.46 4.16 25.63
C GLU A 346 -3.50 2.98 25.69
N GLU A 347 -2.18 3.21 25.81
CA GLU A 347 -1.18 2.15 25.89
C GLU A 347 -1.37 1.29 27.14
N VAL A 348 -1.65 1.91 28.29
CA VAL A 348 -1.94 1.19 29.55
C VAL A 348 -3.27 0.45 29.47
N THR A 349 -4.32 1.04 28.90
CA THR A 349 -5.60 0.34 28.69
C THR A 349 -5.48 -0.76 27.65
N LYS A 350 -4.64 -0.58 26.63
CA LYS A 350 -4.32 -1.60 25.63
C LYS A 350 -3.50 -2.73 26.24
N ILE A 351 -2.53 -2.46 27.11
CA ILE A 351 -1.82 -3.51 27.89
C ILE A 351 -2.77 -4.22 28.88
N LEU A 352 -3.73 -3.50 29.48
CA LEU A 352 -4.74 -4.07 30.38
C LEU A 352 -5.83 -4.87 29.62
N LEU A 353 -6.08 -4.56 28.35
CA LEU A 353 -7.12 -5.19 27.51
C LEU A 353 -6.55 -6.30 26.59
N GLU A 354 -5.43 -6.03 25.91
CA GLU A 354 -4.57 -7.00 25.21
C GLU A 354 -3.76 -7.77 26.24
N SER A 355 -4.39 -8.79 26.78
CA SER A 355 -3.76 -9.69 27.72
C SER A 355 -2.55 -10.39 27.09
N ASP A 356 -1.46 -10.45 27.86
CA ASP A 356 -0.46 -11.53 27.92
C ASP A 356 -1.06 -12.96 28.01
N ALA A 357 -2.40 -13.11 27.92
CA ALA A 357 -3.11 -14.37 27.97
C ALA A 357 -3.08 -15.18 26.65
N GLU A 358 -2.64 -14.65 25.51
CA GLU A 358 -2.53 -15.49 24.30
C GLU A 358 -1.17 -16.17 24.14
N LYS A 359 -0.07 -15.57 24.63
CA LYS A 359 1.27 -16.17 24.52
C LYS A 359 1.68 -17.00 25.73
N ARG A 360 1.36 -16.61 26.98
CA ARG A 360 1.69 -17.43 28.17
C ARG A 360 0.69 -18.56 28.45
N SER A 361 -0.55 -18.43 28.00
CA SER A 361 -1.60 -19.42 28.26
C SER A 361 -1.41 -20.73 27.50
N LYS A 362 -0.86 -20.73 26.28
CA LYS A 362 -0.72 -21.98 25.50
C LYS A 362 0.30 -22.97 26.10
N GLU A 363 1.36 -22.49 26.75
CA GLU A 363 2.37 -23.35 27.40
C GLU A 363 2.06 -23.63 28.87
N GLY A 364 1.54 -22.64 29.61
CA GLY A 364 1.11 -22.80 31.00
C GLY A 364 -0.17 -23.65 31.15
N GLN A 365 -1.18 -23.47 30.30
CA GLN A 365 -2.39 -24.30 30.35
C GLN A 365 -2.13 -25.74 29.92
N LYS A 366 -1.27 -25.99 28.91
CA LYS A 366 -0.95 -27.37 28.52
C LYS A 366 -0.32 -28.16 29.66
N THR A 367 0.56 -27.54 30.44
CA THR A 367 1.20 -28.20 31.59
C THR A 367 0.26 -28.35 32.78
N LEU A 368 -0.61 -27.37 33.02
CA LEU A 368 -1.58 -27.39 34.12
C LEU A 368 -2.75 -28.35 33.84
N TYR A 369 -3.32 -28.37 32.63
CA TYR A 369 -4.33 -29.36 32.22
C TYR A 369 -3.76 -30.78 32.24
N LYS A 370 -2.50 -30.99 31.84
CA LYS A 370 -1.86 -32.31 31.91
C LYS A 370 -1.71 -32.81 33.35
N LYS A 371 -1.36 -31.93 34.30
CA LYS A 371 -1.35 -32.27 35.75
C LYS A 371 -2.74 -32.52 36.31
N LEU A 372 -3.75 -31.76 35.87
CA LEU A 372 -5.13 -31.87 36.35
C LEU A 372 -5.80 -33.16 35.84
N ILE A 373 -5.54 -33.53 34.58
CA ILE A 373 -5.97 -34.82 33.99
C ILE A 373 -5.32 -35.98 34.73
N ALA A 374 -4.00 -35.95 34.96
CA ALA A 374 -3.31 -37.00 35.71
C ALA A 374 -3.83 -37.16 37.15
N GLY A 375 -4.17 -36.04 37.81
CA GLY A 375 -4.78 -36.07 39.15
C GLY A 375 -6.20 -36.61 39.17
N HIS A 376 -6.99 -36.36 38.11
CA HIS A 376 -8.34 -36.93 37.98
C HIS A 376 -8.29 -38.42 37.65
N GLU A 377 -7.35 -38.86 36.80
CA GLU A 377 -7.13 -40.27 36.48
C GLU A 377 -6.75 -41.07 37.73
N GLN A 378 -5.88 -40.52 38.59
CA GLN A 378 -5.53 -41.14 39.87
C GLN A 378 -6.72 -41.25 40.84
N LYS A 379 -7.60 -40.24 40.87
CA LYS A 379 -8.82 -40.27 41.69
C LYS A 379 -9.85 -41.28 41.17
N ILE A 380 -9.99 -41.40 39.85
CA ILE A 380 -10.88 -42.38 39.22
C ILE A 380 -10.37 -43.79 39.51
N ASN A 381 -9.06 -44.04 39.38
CA ASN A 381 -8.48 -45.34 39.71
C ASN A 381 -8.68 -45.68 41.19
N ALA A 382 -8.49 -44.74 42.11
CA ALA A 382 -8.78 -44.96 43.53
C ALA A 382 -10.26 -45.23 43.81
N MET A 383 -11.18 -44.56 43.10
CA MET A 383 -12.62 -44.88 43.19
C MET A 383 -12.93 -46.25 42.61
N MET A 384 -12.29 -46.65 41.51
CA MET A 384 -12.45 -47.97 40.91
C MET A 384 -11.94 -49.07 41.84
N ASP A 385 -10.80 -48.87 42.48
CA ASP A 385 -10.24 -49.79 43.48
C ASP A 385 -11.17 -49.91 44.70
N ASN A 386 -11.69 -48.78 45.20
CA ASN A 386 -12.66 -48.80 46.29
C ASN A 386 -13.97 -49.49 45.90
N LEU A 387 -14.46 -49.30 44.67
CA LEU A 387 -15.63 -49.99 44.15
C LEU A 387 -15.36 -51.48 44.00
N ASN A 388 -14.18 -51.89 43.54
CA ASN A 388 -13.80 -53.30 43.47
C ASN A 388 -13.69 -53.94 44.85
N VAL A 389 -13.19 -53.21 45.86
CA VAL A 389 -13.20 -53.67 47.25
C VAL A 389 -14.63 -53.84 47.76
N ILE A 390 -15.53 -52.89 47.48
CA ILE A 390 -16.95 -53.02 47.83
C ILE A 390 -17.60 -54.20 47.09
N LEU A 391 -17.25 -54.42 45.83
CA LEU A 391 -17.79 -55.51 45.01
C LEU A 391 -17.30 -56.87 45.52
N ASN A 392 -16.04 -56.96 45.97
CA ASN A 392 -15.51 -58.16 46.63
C ASN A 392 -16.16 -58.40 48.00
N ILE A 393 -16.44 -57.34 48.78
CA ILE A 393 -17.18 -57.47 50.04
C ILE A 393 -18.62 -57.94 49.76
N LEU A 394 -19.27 -57.41 48.73
CA LEU A 394 -20.61 -57.83 48.33
C LEU A 394 -20.65 -59.26 47.80
N SER A 395 -19.58 -59.74 47.13
CA SER A 395 -19.50 -61.15 46.71
C SER A 395 -19.22 -62.11 47.86
N ASP A 396 -18.59 -61.62 48.95
CA ASP A 396 -18.37 -62.40 50.18
C ASP A 396 -19.58 -62.39 51.14
N ILE A 397 -20.57 -61.53 50.90
CA ILE A 397 -21.86 -61.57 51.60
C ILE A 397 -22.71 -62.67 50.96
N ASN A 398 -22.56 -63.89 51.47
CA ASN A 398 -23.44 -65.01 51.18
C ASN A 398 -24.81 -64.72 51.83
N ILE A 399 -25.78 -64.29 51.01
CA ILE A 399 -27.17 -64.15 51.44
C ILE A 399 -27.76 -65.56 51.43
N ASP A 400 -27.79 -66.22 52.59
CA ASP A 400 -28.63 -67.39 52.82
C ASP A 400 -30.08 -66.94 52.61
N VAL A 401 -30.63 -67.29 51.45
CA VAL A 401 -32.05 -67.18 51.17
C VAL A 401 -32.69 -68.40 51.82
N ASP A 402 -33.25 -68.21 53.01
CA ASP A 402 -34.18 -69.16 53.60
C ASP A 402 -35.39 -69.31 52.64
N GLU A 403 -35.48 -70.48 52.02
CA GLU A 403 -36.70 -70.99 51.40
C GLU A 403 -37.72 -71.25 52.52
N ASP A 404 -38.80 -70.47 52.56
CA ASP A 404 -40.05 -70.89 53.19
C ASP A 404 -41.26 -70.22 52.49
N GLU A 405 -42.11 -71.10 51.94
CA GLU A 405 -43.43 -70.96 51.28
C GLU A 405 -43.56 -70.48 49.82
#